data_AF-A0A349QYC7-F1
#
_entry.id   AF-A0A349QYC7-F1
#
_cell.length_a   1.000
_cell.length_b   1.000
_cell.length_c   1.000
_cell.angle_alpha   90.00
_cell.angle_beta   90.00
_cell.angle_gamma   90.00
#
_symmetry.space_group_name_H-M   'P 1'
#
loop_
_entity.id
_entity.type
_entity.pdbx_description
1 polymer ?
#
loop_
_entity_poly.entity_id
_entity_poly.type
_entity_poly.pdbx_seq_one_letter_code
_entity_poly.pdbx_strand_id
1 'polypeptide(L)'
;MEFDPTVQIDIIALSKHGLEDFNESVRFVIFRDRLDSYHQAARIINEEYDYCIVQHEFGIFGGADGIFITQIANNLTIPLLTVFHTILQTPSLQQKEIMELLLEKSQA
;
A
#
# COMPACT_ATOMS: atom_id res chain seq x y z
N MET A 1 -8.91 -25.86 -6.09
CA MET A 1 -8.37 -25.24 -4.87
C MET A 1 -9.54 -24.49 -4.27
N GLU A 2 -10.16 -25.03 -3.22
CA GLU A 2 -11.25 -24.33 -2.53
C GLU A 2 -10.64 -23.26 -1.64
N PHE A 3 -11.16 -22.03 -1.72
CA PHE A 3 -10.78 -20.96 -0.83
C PHE A 3 -11.24 -21.31 0.59
N ASP A 4 -10.36 -21.13 1.57
CA ASP A 4 -10.75 -21.24 2.96
C ASP A 4 -11.77 -20.13 3.27
N PRO A 5 -13.03 -20.49 3.61
CA PRO A 5 -14.10 -19.50 3.82
C PRO A 5 -13.86 -18.62 5.05
N THR A 6 -12.87 -18.92 5.89
CA THR A 6 -12.48 -18.06 7.02
C THR A 6 -11.51 -16.96 6.64
N VAL A 7 -10.92 -17.00 5.44
CA VAL A 7 -10.01 -15.94 4.97
C VAL A 7 -10.84 -14.76 4.47
N GLN A 8 -10.78 -13.66 5.22
CA GLN A 8 -11.33 -12.38 4.82
C GLN A 8 -10.29 -11.60 4.01
N ILE A 9 -10.73 -11.03 2.88
CA ILE A 9 -9.90 -10.17 2.03
C ILE A 9 -10.67 -8.89 1.78
N ASP A 10 -10.10 -7.78 2.23
CA ASP A 10 -10.61 -6.45 1.96
C ASP A 10 -9.60 -5.63 1.15
N ILE A 11 -10.11 -4.65 0.42
CA ILE A 11 -9.31 -3.77 -0.43
C ILE A 11 -9.18 -2.41 0.25
N ILE A 12 -7.95 -1.90 0.32
CA ILE A 12 -7.69 -0.49 0.62
C ILE A 12 -7.32 0.18 -0.70
N ALA A 13 -8.23 1.00 -1.22
CA ALA A 13 -8.06 1.63 -2.52
C ALA A 13 -7.20 2.89 -2.40
N LEU A 14 -6.38 3.17 -3.41
CA LEU A 14 -5.69 4.44 -3.56
C LEU A 14 -6.41 5.28 -4.61
N SER A 15 -6.74 6.52 -4.27
CA SER A 15 -7.55 7.37 -5.13
C SER A 15 -7.00 8.78 -5.23
N LYS A 16 -7.04 9.35 -6.45
CA LYS A 16 -6.68 10.75 -6.69
C LYS A 16 -7.79 11.71 -6.24
N HIS A 17 -9.06 11.32 -6.38
CA HIS A 17 -10.20 12.21 -6.15
C HIS A 17 -11.06 11.84 -4.93
N GLY A 18 -10.97 10.60 -4.48
CA GLY A 18 -11.75 9.99 -3.41
C GLY A 18 -13.25 9.89 -3.71
N LEU A 19 -13.62 9.97 -5.00
CA LEU A 19 -15.00 10.07 -5.48
C LEU A 19 -15.36 8.94 -6.46
N GLU A 20 -14.45 7.98 -6.65
CA GLU A 20 -14.70 6.82 -7.49
C GLU A 20 -15.74 5.90 -6.83
N ASP A 21 -16.56 5.29 -7.68
CA ASP A 21 -17.56 4.30 -7.25
C ASP A 21 -16.86 2.97 -6.99
N PHE A 22 -16.38 2.79 -5.77
CA PHE A 22 -15.74 1.57 -5.31
C PHE A 22 -16.80 0.53 -4.93
N ASN A 23 -16.52 -0.76 -5.20
CA ASN A 23 -17.41 -1.85 -4.80
C ASN A 23 -17.38 -2.09 -3.28
N GLU A 24 -18.28 -2.97 -2.81
CA GLU A 24 -18.43 -3.29 -1.38
C GLU A 24 -17.17 -3.89 -0.72
N SER A 25 -16.20 -4.37 -1.50
CA SER A 25 -14.95 -4.93 -0.98
C SER A 25 -13.93 -3.87 -0.57
N VAL A 26 -14.17 -2.58 -0.83
CA VAL A 26 -13.26 -1.51 -0.43
C VAL A 26 -13.55 -1.07 1.01
N ARG A 27 -12.66 -1.44 1.93
CA ARG A 27 -12.73 -1.08 3.35
C ARG A 27 -12.41 0.39 3.61
N PHE A 28 -11.41 0.92 2.90
CA PHE A 28 -10.90 2.27 3.09
C PHE A 28 -10.33 2.84 1.79
N VAL A 29 -10.39 4.15 1.64
CA VAL A 29 -9.81 4.88 0.50
C VAL A 29 -8.70 5.79 0.99
N ILE A 30 -7.48 5.52 0.53
CA ILE A 30 -6.34 6.41 0.68
C ILE A 30 -6.48 7.54 -0.34
N PHE A 31 -6.60 8.77 0.17
CA PHE A 31 -6.53 9.97 -0.66
C PHE A 31 -5.07 10.22 -1.04
N ARG A 32 -4.75 10.07 -2.32
CA ARG A 32 -3.40 10.10 -2.88
C ARG A 32 -2.56 11.24 -2.34
N ASP A 33 -3.08 12.46 -2.37
CA ASP A 33 -2.34 13.69 -2.07
C ASP A 33 -2.46 14.13 -0.59
N ARG A 34 -2.94 13.24 0.29
CA ARG A 34 -3.16 13.49 1.71
C ARG A 34 -2.36 12.53 2.58
N LEU A 35 -1.24 13.00 3.12
CA LEU A 35 -0.33 12.19 3.95
C LEU A 35 -1.04 11.55 5.15
N ASP A 36 -1.98 12.27 5.78
CA ASP A 36 -2.79 11.80 6.90
C ASP A 36 -3.62 10.56 6.55
N SER A 37 -4.03 10.42 5.29
CA SER A 37 -4.79 9.25 4.81
C SER A 37 -3.94 7.97 4.78
N TYR A 38 -2.63 8.09 4.54
CA TYR A 38 -1.69 6.95 4.61
C TYR A 38 -1.49 6.49 6.05
N HIS A 39 -1.37 7.43 6.99
CA HIS A 39 -1.30 7.10 8.42
C HIS A 39 -2.58 6.41 8.90
N GLN A 40 -3.74 6.89 8.46
CA GLN A 40 -5.02 6.26 8.79
C GLN A 40 -5.12 4.85 8.21
N ALA A 41 -4.69 4.64 6.97
CA ALA A 41 -4.66 3.30 6.37
C ALA A 41 -3.74 2.36 7.16
N ALA A 42 -2.53 2.78 7.51
CA ALA A 42 -1.61 1.96 8.32
C ALA A 42 -2.23 1.54 9.66
N ARG A 43 -2.95 2.46 10.31
CA ARG A 43 -3.66 2.17 11.56
C ARG A 43 -4.78 1.14 11.36
N ILE A 44 -5.64 1.32 10.35
CA ILE A 44 -6.70 0.36 10.01
C ILE A 44 -6.10 -1.01 9.72
N ILE A 45 -5.02 -1.06 8.93
CA ILE A 45 -4.34 -2.31 8.57
C ILE A 45 -3.86 -3.05 9.82
N ASN A 46 -3.18 -2.37 10.74
CA ASN A 46 -2.65 -2.97 11.96
C ASN A 46 -3.75 -3.41 12.95
N GLU A 47 -4.88 -2.72 12.99
CA GLU A 47 -5.97 -3.01 13.93
C GLU A 47 -6.86 -4.17 13.46
N GLU A 48 -7.00 -4.37 12.15
CA GLU A 48 -8.04 -5.25 11.57
C GLU A 48 -7.50 -6.47 10.81
N TYR A 49 -6.21 -6.54 10.45
CA TYR A 49 -5.69 -7.58 9.56
C TYR A 49 -4.41 -8.24 10.08
N ASP A 50 -4.18 -9.48 9.66
CA ASP A 50 -2.98 -10.25 9.99
C ASP A 50 -1.84 -10.07 8.98
N TYR A 51 -2.14 -9.68 7.73
CA TYR A 51 -1.18 -9.49 6.64
C TYR A 51 -1.56 -8.32 5.75
N CYS A 52 -0.55 -7.58 5.26
CA CYS A 52 -0.74 -6.52 4.28
C CYS A 52 -0.10 -6.90 2.94
N ILE A 53 -0.83 -6.75 1.83
CA ILE A 53 -0.29 -6.88 0.48
C ILE A 53 -0.33 -5.52 -0.21
N VAL A 54 0.85 -4.97 -0.52
CA VAL A 54 0.97 -3.75 -1.32
C VAL A 54 1.11 -4.09 -2.79
N GLN A 55 0.18 -3.61 -3.61
CA GLN A 55 0.26 -3.63 -5.07
C GLN A 55 0.97 -2.34 -5.52
N HIS A 56 2.27 -2.40 -5.75
CA HIS A 56 3.09 -1.23 -6.07
C HIS A 56 3.15 -0.95 -7.57
N GLU A 57 2.80 0.28 -7.95
CA GLU A 57 2.98 0.83 -9.29
C GLU A 57 3.60 2.24 -9.19
N PHE A 58 4.45 2.61 -10.16
CA PHE A 58 5.06 3.93 -10.18
C PHE A 58 4.04 5.01 -10.58
N GLY A 59 4.02 6.11 -9.83
CA GLY A 59 3.22 7.30 -10.16
C GLY A 59 1.79 7.31 -9.61
N ILE A 60 1.36 6.26 -8.91
CA ILE A 60 0.04 6.22 -8.26
C ILE A 60 0.06 6.81 -6.85
N PHE A 61 1.14 6.58 -6.09
CA PHE A 61 1.31 7.09 -4.73
C PHE A 61 1.62 8.59 -4.71
N GLY A 62 1.24 9.24 -3.62
CA GLY A 62 1.44 10.67 -3.39
C GLY A 62 2.83 11.03 -2.89
N GLY A 63 3.08 12.33 -2.86
CA GLY A 63 4.41 12.88 -2.57
C GLY A 63 5.37 12.72 -3.76
N ALA A 64 6.56 13.30 -3.62
CA ALA A 64 7.62 13.16 -4.62
C ALA A 64 7.96 11.66 -4.80
N ASP A 65 7.98 11.22 -6.06
CA ASP A 65 8.22 9.82 -6.46
C ASP A 65 7.39 8.74 -5.72
N GLY A 66 6.25 9.12 -5.12
CA GLY A 66 5.41 8.19 -4.36
C GLY A 66 5.86 7.96 -2.92
N ILE A 67 6.72 8.82 -2.35
CA ILE A 67 7.29 8.68 -1.01
C ILE A 67 6.26 8.49 0.11
N PHE A 68 4.99 8.85 -0.08
CA PHE A 68 3.97 8.64 0.95
C PHE A 68 3.72 7.16 1.26
N ILE A 69 3.99 6.24 0.33
CA ILE A 69 3.88 4.79 0.60
C ILE A 69 4.78 4.35 1.76
N THR A 70 5.91 5.02 1.95
CA THR A 70 6.83 4.75 3.06
C THR A 70 6.17 4.96 4.43
N GLN A 71 5.12 5.79 4.51
CA GLN A 71 4.37 5.96 5.76
C GLN A 71 3.53 4.75 6.10
N ILE A 72 3.06 3.98 5.12
CA ILE A 72 2.41 2.70 5.39
C ILE A 72 3.48 1.71 5.81
N ALA A 73 4.47 1.47 4.94
CA ALA A 73 5.49 0.44 5.16
C ALA A 73 6.27 0.58 6.49
N ASN A 74 6.57 1.81 6.92
CA ASN A 74 7.28 2.05 8.18
C ASN A 74 6.41 1.91 9.43
N ASN A 75 5.09 2.07 9.32
CA ASN A 75 4.17 2.05 10.47
C ASN A 75 3.38 0.73 10.57
N LEU A 76 3.52 -0.19 9.62
CA LEU A 76 2.94 -1.52 9.77
C LEU A 76 3.62 -2.30 10.90
N THR A 77 2.80 -2.93 11.74
CA THR A 77 3.22 -3.85 12.81
C THR A 77 2.93 -5.32 12.43
N ILE A 78 2.29 -5.53 11.29
CA ILE A 78 1.99 -6.84 10.71
C ILE A 78 2.88 -7.11 9.48
N PRO A 79 3.06 -8.36 9.06
CA PRO A 79 3.88 -8.68 7.90
C PRO A 79 3.38 -8.01 6.62
N LEU A 80 4.34 -7.49 5.83
CA LEU A 80 4.11 -6.87 4.54
C LEU A 80 4.59 -7.78 3.41
N LEU A 81 3.77 -7.94 2.39
CA LEU A 81 4.17 -8.48 1.09
C LEU A 81 4.03 -7.38 0.05
N THR A 82 5.08 -7.14 -0.73
CA THR A 82 5.04 -6.16 -1.82
C THR A 82 5.08 -6.85 -3.18
N VAL A 83 4.12 -6.52 -4.03
CA VAL A 83 4.09 -6.91 -5.44
C VAL A 83 4.49 -5.69 -6.28
N PHE A 84 5.61 -5.77 -7.00
CA PHE A 84 6.00 -4.74 -7.94
C PHE A 84 5.47 -5.07 -9.34
N HIS A 85 4.53 -4.26 -9.84
CA HIS A 85 4.02 -4.43 -11.21
C HIS A 85 5.03 -3.97 -12.29
N THR A 86 6.01 -3.17 -11.90
CA THR A 86 7.09 -2.70 -12.77
C THR A 86 8.36 -2.55 -11.94
N ILE A 87 9.50 -2.90 -12.53
CA ILE A 87 10.83 -2.57 -12.02
C ILE A 87 11.49 -1.67 -13.06
N LEU A 88 11.81 -0.42 -12.69
CA LEU A 88 12.43 0.54 -13.61
C LEU A 88 13.90 0.17 -13.86
N GLN A 89 14.34 0.28 -15.13
CA GLN A 89 15.74 0.06 -15.49
C GLN A 89 16.66 1.17 -14.95
N THR A 90 16.17 2.41 -14.92
CA THR A 90 16.89 3.60 -14.46
C THR A 90 15.98 4.41 -13.54
N PRO A 91 15.74 3.95 -12.29
CA PRO A 91 14.94 4.70 -11.33
C PRO A 91 15.66 6.00 -10.92
N SER A 92 14.90 7.01 -10.48
CA SER A 92 15.48 8.12 -9.71
C SER A 92 16.11 7.59 -8.41
N LEU A 93 16.98 8.40 -7.77
CA LEU A 93 17.55 8.02 -6.48
C LEU A 93 16.44 7.73 -5.45
N GLN A 94 15.43 8.58 -5.39
CA GLN A 94 14.31 8.43 -4.45
C GLN A 94 13.43 7.21 -4.78
N GLN A 95 13.14 6.95 -6.06
CA GLN A 95 12.42 5.73 -6.48
C GLN A 95 13.16 4.47 -6.07
N LYS A 96 14.50 4.47 -6.20
CA LYS A 96 15.34 3.36 -5.77
C LYS A 96 15.28 3.17 -4.25
N GLU A 97 15.42 4.25 -3.48
CA GLU A 97 15.35 4.20 -2.00
C GLU A 97 13.98 3.71 -1.51
N ILE A 98 12.88 4.14 -2.13
CA ILE A 98 11.53 3.67 -1.81
C ILE A 98 11.40 2.17 -2.08
N MET A 99 11.90 1.70 -3.23
CA MET A 99 11.87 0.27 -3.58
C MET A 99 12.71 -0.56 -2.61
N GLU A 100 13.93 -0.11 -2.26
CA GLU A 100 14.79 -0.77 -1.28
C GLU A 100 14.14 -0.84 0.10
N LEU A 101 13.47 0.23 0.55
CA LEU A 101 12.70 0.23 1.79
C LEU A 101 11.57 -0.81 1.76
N LEU A 102 10.78 -0.85 0.67
CA LEU A 102 9.70 -1.82 0.55
C LEU A 102 10.22 -3.26 0.54
N LEU A 103 11.38 -3.50 -0.10
CA LEU A 103 12.05 -4.80 -0.05
C LEU A 103 12.50 -5.16 1.37
N GLU A 104 13.12 -4.23 2.10
CA GLU A 104 13.52 -4.43 3.50
C GLU A 104 12.31 -4.75 4.39
N LYS A 105 11.23 -3.98 4.27
CA LYS A 105 10.00 -4.17 5.05
C LYS A 105 9.21 -5.41 4.68
N SER A 106 9.47 -6.01 3.51
CA SER A 106 8.81 -7.24 3.07
C SER A 106 9.60 -8.52 3.39
N GLN A 107 10.73 -8.42 4.09
CA GLN A 107 11.45 -9.59 4.61
C GLN A 107 10.77 -10.08 5.89
N ALA A 108 9.86 -11.05 5.74
CA ALA A 108 9.25 -11.76 6.86
C ALA A 108 10.20 -12.79 7.48
#